data_AF-A0A959FWB9-F1
#
_entry.id   AF-A0A959FWB9-F1
#
_cell.length_a   1.000
_cell.length_b   1.000
_cell.length_c   1.000
_cell.angle_alpha   90.00
_cell.angle_beta   90.00
_cell.angle_gamma   90.00
#
_symmetry.space_group_name_H-M   'P 1'
#
loop_
_entity.id
_entity.type
_entity.pdbx_description
1 polymer ?
#
loop_
_entity_poly.entity_id
_entity_poly.type
_entity_poly.pdbx_seq_one_letter_code
_entity_poly.pdbx_strand_id
1 'polypeptide(L)' 'MIQDVQFVGSFPDVDKCPRQGYPEYAFIGRSNVGKSSLINMLTGRKDIAHISKQPGKTQSINYYAVNEQWFLVDLPGYG' A
#
# COMPACT_ATOMS: atom_id res chain seq x y z
N MET A 1 -5.11 -8.47 15.55
CA MET A 1 -3.65 -8.29 15.41
C MET A 1 -3.26 -8.68 13.99
N ILE A 2 -2.38 -7.93 13.33
CA ILE A 2 -1.86 -8.32 12.02
C ILE A 2 -0.84 -9.44 12.25
N GLN A 3 -1.08 -10.61 11.64
CA GLN A 3 -0.25 -11.81 11.79
C GLN A 3 0.52 -12.09 10.51
N ASP A 4 -0.13 -11.91 9.36
CA ASP A 4 0.51 -12.02 8.05
C ASP A 4 0.18 -10.83 7.17
N VAL A 5 1.16 -10.46 6.33
CA VAL A 5 0.99 -9.47 5.29
C VAL A 5 1.81 -9.88 4.06
N GLN A 6 1.18 -9.82 2.89
CA GLN A 6 1.79 -10.19 1.63
C GLN A 6 1.64 -9.07 0.63
N PHE A 7 2.74 -8.71 -0.03
CA PHE A 7 2.68 -7.79 -1.15
C PHE A 7 2.06 -8.50 -2.35
N VAL A 8 0.89 -8.03 -2.78
CA VAL A 8 0.13 -8.63 -3.88
C VAL A 8 0.64 -8.12 -5.21
N GLY A 9 0.93 -6.82 -5.29
CA GLY A 9 1.40 -6.20 -6.52
C GLY A 9 1.22 -4.70 -6.55
N SER A 10 1.74 -4.11 -7.62
CA SER A 10 1.67 -2.69 -7.92
C SER A 10 0.91 -2.51 -9.23
N PHE A 11 -0.19 -1.76 -9.20
CA PHE A 11 -1.13 -1.65 -10.31
C PHE A 11 -1.16 -0.21 -10.81
N PRO A 12 -0.89 0.05 -12.09
CA PRO A 12 -0.88 1.42 -12.63
C PRO A 12 -2.29 2.01 -12.75
N ASP A 13 -3.31 1.16 -12.86
CA ASP A 13 -4.69 1.56 -13.12
C ASP A 13 -5.64 0.79 -12.18
N VAL A 14 -6.72 1.45 -11.75
CA VAL A 14 -7.77 0.86 -10.89
C VAL A 14 -8.38 -0.40 -11.52
N ASP A 15 -8.53 -0.43 -12.85
CA ASP A 15 -9.11 -1.57 -13.55
C ASP A 15 -8.27 -2.85 -13.46
N LYS A 16 -6.97 -2.71 -13.20
CA LYS A 16 -6.04 -3.83 -13.02
C LYS A 16 -5.96 -4.29 -11.57
N CYS A 17 -6.58 -3.59 -10.63
CA CYS A 17 -6.54 -3.94 -9.22
C CYS A 17 -7.30 -5.25 -8.94
N PRO A 18 -6.90 -6.00 -7.90
CA PRO A 18 -7.61 -7.21 -7.47
C PRO A 18 -9.08 -6.91 -7.15
N ARG A 19 -10.01 -7.75 -7.61
CA ARG A 19 -11.45 -7.63 -7.35
C ARG A 19 -11.97 -8.70 -6.38
N GLN A 20 -11.12 -9.19 -5.48
CA GLN A 20 -11.38 -10.39 -4.66
C GLN A 20 -12.50 -10.21 -3.61
N GLY A 21 -13.18 -9.07 -3.56
CA GLY A 21 -14.37 -8.85 -2.71
C GLY A 21 -14.07 -8.67 -1.23
N TYR A 22 -12.79 -8.59 -0.86
CA TYR A 22 -12.37 -8.27 0.51
C TYR A 22 -12.48 -6.77 0.79
N PRO A 23 -12.70 -6.37 2.06
CA PRO A 23 -12.62 -4.96 2.45
C PRO A 23 -11.24 -4.35 2.11
N GLU A 24 -11.25 -3.13 1.59
CA GLU A 24 -10.05 -2.39 1.21
C GLU A 24 -9.90 -1.12 2.05
N TYR A 25 -8.71 -0.89 2.59
CA TYR A 25 -8.39 0.29 3.39
C TYR A 25 -7.23 1.05 2.74
N ALA A 26 -7.57 2.19 2.13
CA ALA A 26 -6.63 2.98 1.34
C ALA A 26 -5.94 4.08 2.16
N PHE A 27 -4.62 4.20 1.99
CA PHE A 27 -3.82 5.30 2.50
C PHE A 27 -3.46 6.26 1.38
N ILE A 28 -3.76 7.55 1.56
CA ILE A 28 -3.40 8.64 0.66
C ILE A 28 -2.82 9.81 1.46
N GLY A 29 -1.88 10.53 0.86
CA GLY A 29 -1.21 11.67 1.49
C GLY A 29 -0.24 12.35 0.52
N ARG A 30 0.36 13.48 0.92
CA ARG A 30 1.35 14.12 0.05
C ARG A 30 2.61 13.27 -0.12
N SER A 31 3.36 13.52 -1.19
CA SER A 31 4.70 12.94 -1.34
C SER A 31 5.57 13.21 -0.10
N ASN A 32 6.30 12.20 0.39
CA ASN A 32 7.24 12.28 1.53
C ASN A 32 6.64 12.62 2.92
N VAL A 33 5.32 12.49 3.12
CA VAL A 33 4.71 12.72 4.46
C VAL A 33 4.89 11.58 5.47
N GLY A 34 5.52 10.47 5.07
CA GLY A 34 5.74 9.32 5.96
C GLY A 34 4.69 8.20 5.85
N LYS A 35 3.86 8.18 4.80
CA LYS A 35 2.87 7.12 4.54
C LYS A 35 3.47 5.70 4.57
N SER A 36 4.57 5.48 3.85
CA SER A 36 5.27 4.18 3.85
C SER A 36 5.78 3.80 5.25
N SER A 37 6.24 4.77 6.04
CA SER A 37 6.66 4.53 7.43
C SER A 37 5.51 4.08 8.31
N LEU A 38 4.32 4.68 8.16
CA LEU A 38 3.12 4.27 8.86
C LEU A 38 2.68 2.85 8.47
N ILE A 39 2.73 2.52 7.18
CA ILE A 39 2.38 1.17 6.70
C ILE A 39 3.33 0.12 7.28
N ASN A 40 4.64 0.38 7.29
CA ASN A 40 5.63 -0.51 7.89
C ASN A 40 5.39 -0.67 9.41
N MET A 41 5.01 0.41 10.10
CA MET A 41 4.66 0.36 11.52
C MET A 41 3.41 -0.49 11.79
N LEU A 42 2.33 -0.27 11.03
CA LEU A 42 1.07 -1.01 11.20
C LEU A 42 1.23 -2.50 10.91
N THR A 43 1.97 -2.84 9.86
CA THR A 43 2.20 -4.23 9.45
C THR A 43 3.24 -4.95 10.31
N GLY A 44 3.98 -4.23 11.16
CA GLY A 44 5.10 -4.79 11.93
C GLY A 44 6.24 -5.32 11.06
N ARG A 45 6.25 -5.00 9.75
CA ARG A 45 7.28 -5.45 8.81
C ARG A 45 8.12 -4.27 8.37
N LYS A 46 9.44 -4.43 8.53
CA LYS A 46 10.40 -3.47 7.97
C LYS A 46 10.41 -3.64 6.45
N ASP A 47 10.25 -2.52 5.74
CA ASP A 47 10.43 -2.40 4.29
C ASP A 47 9.41 -3.11 3.39
N ILE A 48 8.21 -3.43 3.89
CA ILE A 48 7.16 -3.96 3.01
C ILE A 48 6.60 -2.87 2.08
N ALA A 49 6.43 -1.65 2.60
CA ALA A 49 6.13 -0.48 1.79
C ALA A 49 7.44 0.23 1.43
N HIS A 50 7.76 0.24 0.14
CA HIS A 50 8.96 0.91 -0.34
C HIS A 50 8.89 2.43 -0.09
N ILE A 51 9.92 2.95 0.59
CA ILE A 51 10.11 4.38 0.82
C ILE A 51 10.84 4.95 -0.40
N SER A 52 10.10 5.38 -1.43
CA SER A 52 10.73 6.10 -2.55
C SER A 52 11.17 7.49 -2.09
N LYS A 53 12.47 7.81 -2.24
CA LYS A 53 13.02 9.15 -1.96
C LYS A 53 12.85 10.13 -3.13
N GLN A 54 12.45 9.66 -4.31
CA GLN A 54 12.26 10.50 -5.49
C GLN A 54 10.77 10.89 -5.63
N PRO A 55 10.43 12.19 -5.55
CA PRO A 55 9.07 12.67 -5.79
C PRO A 55 8.58 12.29 -7.19
N GLY A 56 7.30 11.92 -7.31
CA GLY A 56 6.63 11.76 -8.61
C GLY A 56 6.83 10.42 -9.35
N LYS A 57 7.52 9.42 -8.77
CA LYS A 57 7.71 8.11 -9.43
C LYS A 57 6.70 7.02 -9.08
N THR A 58 6.01 7.13 -7.94
CA THR A 58 4.97 6.14 -7.58
C THR A 58 3.64 6.62 -8.14
N GLN A 59 3.32 6.20 -9.38
CA GLN A 59 1.99 6.38 -10.00
C GLN A 59 1.08 5.16 -9.78
N SER A 60 1.63 4.08 -9.22
CA SER A 60 0.94 2.81 -9.05
C SER A 60 0.29 2.69 -7.68
N ILE A 61 -0.84 1.99 -7.65
CA ILE A 61 -1.58 1.57 -6.47
C ILE A 61 -0.97 0.25 -5.97
N ASN A 62 -0.45 0.23 -4.74
CA ASN A 62 0.11 -1.00 -4.16
C ASN A 62 -0.91 -1.70 -3.28
N TYR A 63 -1.05 -3.01 -3.44
CA TYR A 63 -1.92 -3.85 -2.61
C TYR A 63 -1.10 -4.74 -1.68
N TYR A 64 -1.52 -4.79 -0.43
CA TYR A 64 -1.00 -5.72 0.57
C TYR A 64 -2.17 -6.53 1.15
N ALA A 65 -2.15 -7.85 0.96
CA ALA A 65 -3.12 -8.74 1.56
C ALA A 65 -2.76 -8.93 3.03
N VAL A 66 -3.69 -8.61 3.94
CA VAL A 66 -3.49 -8.74 5.38
C VAL A 66 -4.35 -9.88 5.90
N ASN A 67 -3.70 -10.85 6.53
CA ASN A 67 -4.32 -12.08 7.07
C ASN A 67 -5.25 -12.81 6.08
N GLU A 68 -5.08 -12.60 4.76
CA GLU A 68 -5.98 -13.08 3.71
C GLU A 68 -7.46 -12.68 3.91
N GLN A 69 -7.72 -11.57 4.60
CA GLN A 69 -9.06 -11.13 5.00
C GLN A 69 -9.44 -9.74 4.49
N TRP A 70 -8.45 -8.88 4.28
CA TRP A 70 -8.63 -7.52 3.82
C TRP A 70 -7.38 -7.01 3.12
N PHE A 71 -7.51 -5.93 2.36
CA PHE A 71 -6.39 -5.28 1.68
C PHE A 71 -6.04 -3.96 2.35
N LEU A 72 -4.75 -3.79 2.61
CA LEU A 72 -4.17 -2.47 2.79
C LEU A 72 -3.77 -1.96 1.40
N VAL A 73 -4.28 -0.78 1.03
CA VAL A 73 -4.04 -0.19 -0.28
C VAL A 73 -3.21 1.08 -0.10
N ASP A 74 -2.06 1.15 -0.74
CA ASP A 74 -1.20 2.32 -0.72
C ASP A 74 -1.36 3.09 -2.02
N LEU A 75 -2.02 4.24 -1.94
CA LEU A 75 -2.27 5.10 -3.10
C LEU A 75 -1.05 5.98 -3.39
N PRO A 76 -0.86 6.37 -4.66
CA PRO A 76 0.17 7.32 -5.04
C PRO A 76 0.02 8.62 -4.25
N GLY A 77 1.15 9.18 -3.82
CA GLY A 77 1.16 10.46 -3.12
C GLY A 77 0.78 11.59 -4.07
N TYR A 78 0.04 12.58 -3.58
CA TYR A 78 -0.32 13.77 -4.37
C TYR A 78 0.60 14.96 -4.06
N GLY A 79 0.83 15.80 -5.07
CA GLY A 79 1.62 17.02 -4.95
C GLY A 79 3.13 16.82 -4.94
#